data_AF-A0AAW0IYC7-F1
#
_entry.id   AF-A0AAW0IYC7-F1
#
_cell.length_a   1.000
_cell.length_b   1.000
_cell.length_c   1.000
_cell.angle_alpha   90.00
_cell.angle_beta   90.00
_cell.angle_gamma   90.00
#
_symmetry.space_group_name_H-M   'P 1'
#
loop_
_entity.id
_entity.type
_entity.pdbx_description
1 polymer ?
#
loop_
_entity_poly.entity_id
_entity_poly.type
_entity_poly.pdbx_seq_one_letter_code
_entity_poly.pdbx_strand_id
1 'polypeptide(L)'
;VYFRTVQLIEEPIKGSPGLSFYFKINGLPIFLKGSNWIPADSFQDRVTPELLQVLLQSVVDANMNTLRVWGGGVYEQDGFYELCNELGIMVWQDFMFACALYPVGRSFVQSVRAEVAYQIRRLKSHPSIIIWSGNNENEVALRVNWFHVNPSDLETYFKDYVTLYVGNIREIVLSEDKSRPFIVSSPTNGVKTMAEGWISNEPNSNHYGDVHFYDYSSDCWDWKVFPKARFVSEYGYQSWPSFSTLEKVSSKEDWSYSSPFALHRQHHGNGNDEMLKQVQFHFILPRRTDPLRKFKDTIYLTQVMQAQCIKTETEFYMRSRSEIVDGEGHTMGALYWQLNDIWQAPSWASLEYGGKWKMLHYFARRFFAPLLPVGFEDKGVFYVYGVSDLHRDYKTRLTLRLHTWSSLKPLCSVVTARAVMKAGEAAILYKEPVPDLLKRCRGCTRERCVVSFYLSTHADLFSPTNYHFLSSLKDAQGLVKANITVTISQKGDLFVFDLRTSAIAPFVWLDVGSIPGRFSDNGFLMIEKRRSVLFYPWKLTSKSELQQAFTVTSLTDTY
;
A
#
# COMPACT_ATOMS: atom_id res chain seq x y z
N VAL A 1 17.33 24.95 9.27
CA VAL A 1 17.20 25.09 7.80
C VAL A 1 17.71 23.82 7.15
N TYR A 2 16.94 23.22 6.24
CA TYR A 2 17.31 22.02 5.50
C TYR A 2 17.59 22.38 4.04
N PHE A 3 18.61 21.76 3.43
CA PHE A 3 18.99 22.01 2.03
C PHE A 3 18.79 20.75 1.19
N ARG A 4 17.93 20.82 0.18
CA ARG A 4 17.71 19.75 -0.80
C ARG A 4 17.08 20.28 -2.08
N THR A 5 17.41 19.68 -3.22
CA THR A 5 16.73 19.96 -4.50
C THR A 5 15.74 18.87 -4.83
N VAL A 6 14.60 19.24 -5.42
CA VAL A 6 13.64 18.30 -6.00
C VAL A 6 13.39 18.67 -7.45
N GLN A 7 13.29 17.66 -8.31
CA GLN A 7 12.93 17.82 -9.71
C GLN A 7 11.92 16.73 -10.07
N LEU A 8 10.80 17.13 -10.66
CA LEU A 8 9.94 16.22 -11.40
C LEU A 8 10.49 16.12 -12.83
N ILE A 9 10.76 14.90 -13.29
CA ILE A 9 11.34 14.64 -14.60
C ILE A 9 10.30 14.00 -15.51
N GLU A 10 10.01 14.71 -16.60
CA GLU A 10 9.08 14.31 -17.66
C GLU A 10 9.82 14.30 -19.00
N GLU A 11 10.63 13.25 -19.22
CA GLU A 11 11.49 13.10 -20.39
C GLU A 11 11.05 11.92 -21.28
N PRO A 12 11.31 11.95 -22.60
CA PRO A 12 11.00 10.83 -23.48
C PRO A 12 11.76 9.56 -23.07
N ILE A 13 11.09 8.41 -23.15
CA ILE A 13 11.69 7.09 -22.85
C ILE A 13 11.85 6.29 -24.14
N LYS A 14 13.04 5.76 -24.40
CA LYS A 14 13.29 4.97 -25.60
C LYS A 14 12.38 3.74 -25.64
N GLY A 15 11.65 3.55 -26.73
CA GLY A 15 10.75 2.41 -26.93
C GLY A 15 9.40 2.53 -26.23
N SER A 16 9.10 3.68 -25.61
CA SER A 16 7.83 3.94 -24.92
C SER A 16 7.31 5.32 -25.31
N PRO A 17 6.11 5.44 -25.89
CA PRO A 17 5.54 6.75 -26.22
C PRO A 17 5.24 7.57 -24.96
N GLY A 18 5.13 8.88 -25.12
CA GLY A 18 4.87 9.82 -24.03
C GLY A 18 6.12 10.23 -23.25
N LEU A 19 5.94 10.57 -21.98
CA LEU A 19 6.98 11.11 -21.11
C LEU A 19 7.05 10.33 -19.80
N SER A 20 8.22 10.31 -19.17
CA SER A 20 8.40 9.78 -17.82
C SER A 20 7.61 10.61 -16.80
N PHE A 21 7.52 10.11 -15.57
CA PHE A 21 7.07 10.90 -14.42
C PHE A 21 7.75 10.35 -13.17
N TYR A 22 8.84 10.99 -12.75
CA TYR A 22 9.61 10.54 -11.59
C TYR A 22 10.34 11.68 -10.89
N PHE A 23 10.73 11.46 -9.65
CA PHE A 23 11.38 12.47 -8.83
C PHE A 23 12.89 12.22 -8.71
N LYS A 24 13.68 13.28 -8.91
CA LYS A 24 15.08 13.34 -8.47
C LYS A 24 15.19 14.16 -7.20
N ILE A 25 15.73 13.55 -6.14
CA ILE A 25 16.09 14.23 -4.90
C ILE A 25 17.61 14.37 -4.89
N ASN A 26 18.10 15.61 -4.85
CA ASN A 26 19.54 15.90 -4.95
C ASN A 26 20.21 15.24 -6.17
N GLY A 27 19.49 15.17 -7.30
CA GLY A 27 19.95 14.58 -8.55
C GLY A 27 19.80 13.06 -8.66
N LEU A 28 19.46 12.35 -7.58
CA LEU A 28 19.25 10.89 -7.59
C LEU A 28 17.76 10.57 -7.84
N PRO A 29 17.42 9.74 -8.84
CA PRO A 29 16.07 9.22 -9.00
C PRO A 29 15.68 8.37 -7.78
N ILE A 30 14.53 8.68 -7.17
CA ILE A 30 13.99 7.93 -6.04
C ILE A 30 12.64 7.37 -6.43
N PHE A 31 12.46 6.06 -6.25
CA PHE A 31 11.13 5.46 -6.34
C PHE A 31 10.33 5.81 -5.10
N LEU A 32 9.15 6.41 -5.28
CA LEU A 32 8.30 6.80 -4.16
C LEU A 32 7.52 5.57 -3.64
N LYS A 33 7.67 5.28 -2.35
CA LYS A 33 7.07 4.14 -1.65
C LYS A 33 6.26 4.66 -0.49
N GLY A 34 4.96 4.46 -0.51
CA GLY A 34 4.13 5.13 0.46
C GLY A 34 2.67 4.83 0.37
N SER A 35 1.89 5.74 0.94
CA SER A 35 0.43 5.71 0.92
C SER A 35 -0.16 7.10 1.09
N ASN A 36 -1.47 7.18 0.95
CA ASN A 36 -2.23 8.42 1.06
C ASN A 36 -2.65 8.67 2.53
N TRP A 37 -2.31 9.83 3.05
CA TRP A 37 -2.68 10.32 4.37
C TRP A 37 -4.04 11.03 4.32
N ILE A 38 -4.94 10.63 5.22
CA ILE A 38 -6.22 11.29 5.47
C ILE A 38 -6.26 11.84 6.91
N PRO A 39 -7.19 12.74 7.25
CA PRO A 39 -7.33 13.21 8.63
C PRO A 39 -7.44 12.04 9.63
N ALA A 40 -6.62 12.08 10.68
CA ALA A 40 -6.53 11.00 11.66
C ALA A 40 -7.72 10.95 12.64
N ASP A 41 -8.54 12.00 12.69
CA ASP A 41 -9.78 12.07 13.47
C ASP A 41 -10.74 13.05 12.79
N SER A 42 -12.05 12.88 13.03
CA SER A 42 -13.07 13.85 12.63
C SER A 42 -12.93 15.19 13.37
N PHE A 43 -12.31 15.17 14.55
CA PHE A 43 -12.08 16.34 15.40
C PHE A 43 -10.57 16.54 15.60
N GLN A 44 -10.01 17.56 14.93
CA GLN A 44 -8.56 17.79 14.87
C GLN A 44 -7.91 18.05 16.24
N ASP A 45 -8.67 18.56 17.21
CA ASP A 45 -8.22 18.76 18.60
C ASP A 45 -7.88 17.44 19.32
N ARG A 46 -8.32 16.30 18.78
CA ARG A 46 -7.99 14.95 19.30
C ARG A 46 -6.75 14.33 18.67
N VAL A 47 -6.22 14.94 17.60
CA VAL A 47 -5.01 14.46 16.92
C VAL A 47 -3.79 14.99 17.67
N THR A 48 -3.43 14.30 18.76
CA THR A 48 -2.34 14.72 19.64
C THR A 48 -0.96 14.46 19.02
N PRO A 49 0.11 15.15 19.50
CA PRO A 49 1.48 14.88 19.06
C PRO A 49 1.90 13.42 19.24
N GLU A 50 1.46 12.76 20.31
CA GLU A 50 1.78 11.35 20.57
C GLU A 50 1.13 10.43 19.54
N LEU A 51 -0.12 10.72 19.14
CA LEU A 51 -0.79 9.97 18.09
C LEU A 51 -0.07 10.15 16.75
N LEU A 52 0.29 11.39 16.39
CA LEU A 52 1.07 11.66 15.17
C LEU A 52 2.41 10.92 15.17
N GLN A 53 3.13 10.93 16.31
CA GLN A 53 4.39 10.22 16.42
C GLN A 53 4.21 8.71 16.23
N VAL A 54 3.16 8.11 16.80
CA VAL A 54 2.85 6.68 16.60
C VAL A 54 2.52 6.37 15.14
N LEU A 55 1.71 7.20 14.48
CA LEU A 55 1.33 7.01 13.09
C LEU A 55 2.53 7.17 12.14
N LEU A 56 3.33 8.22 12.31
CA LEU A 56 4.50 8.46 11.46
C LEU A 56 5.65 7.50 11.76
N GLN A 57 5.82 7.04 13.00
CA GLN A 57 6.75 5.94 13.28
C GLN A 57 6.28 4.64 12.61
N SER A 58 4.97 4.41 12.50
CA SER A 58 4.46 3.26 11.76
C SER A 58 4.80 3.34 10.27
N VAL A 59 4.71 4.53 9.67
CA VAL A 59 5.14 4.81 8.28
C VAL A 59 6.62 4.48 8.09
N VAL A 60 7.49 4.92 9.02
CA VAL A 60 8.94 4.61 8.99
C VAL A 60 9.18 3.10 9.12
N ASP A 61 8.53 2.45 10.08
CA ASP A 61 8.68 1.01 10.33
C ASP A 61 8.19 0.16 9.14
N ALA A 62 7.32 0.71 8.30
CA ALA A 62 6.83 0.11 7.05
C ALA A 62 7.74 0.37 5.83
N ASN A 63 8.94 0.94 6.02
CA ASN A 63 9.89 1.28 4.96
C ASN A 63 9.34 2.25 3.89
N MET A 64 8.35 3.05 4.25
CA MET A 64 7.84 4.11 3.38
C MET A 64 8.79 5.30 3.39
N ASN A 65 8.84 6.02 2.27
CA ASN A 65 9.57 7.27 2.12
C ASN A 65 8.68 8.44 1.66
N THR A 66 7.39 8.19 1.40
CA THR A 66 6.45 9.23 0.93
C THR A 66 5.08 9.08 1.58
N LEU A 67 4.45 10.20 1.90
CA LEU A 67 3.01 10.30 2.15
C LEU A 67 2.40 11.32 1.18
N ARG A 68 1.19 11.04 0.70
CA ARG A 68 0.38 12.04 0.01
C ARG A 68 -0.67 12.61 0.96
N VAL A 69 -0.56 13.89 1.32
CA VAL A 69 -1.59 14.59 2.10
C VAL A 69 -2.73 14.90 1.15
N TRP A 70 -3.77 14.06 1.18
CA TRP A 70 -4.86 14.05 0.21
C TRP A 70 -5.78 15.28 0.31
N GLY A 71 -6.19 15.80 -0.84
CA GLY A 71 -6.88 17.09 -0.97
C GLY A 71 -8.31 17.17 -0.41
N GLY A 72 -8.93 16.10 0.06
CA GLY A 72 -10.22 16.21 0.79
C GLY A 72 -10.06 16.15 2.30
N GLY A 73 -8.82 16.19 2.79
CA GLY A 73 -8.49 16.28 4.21
C GLY A 73 -8.34 17.72 4.70
N VAL A 74 -7.24 17.98 5.39
CA VAL A 74 -6.84 19.32 5.84
C VAL A 74 -5.38 19.57 5.48
N TYR A 75 -4.97 20.83 5.34
CA TYR A 75 -3.56 21.14 5.49
C TYR A 75 -3.16 20.80 6.92
N GLU A 76 -2.33 19.78 7.08
CA GLU A 76 -2.02 19.24 8.40
C GLU A 76 -1.42 20.24 9.39
N GLN A 77 -1.43 19.88 10.67
CA GLN A 77 -0.82 20.66 11.73
C GLN A 77 0.72 20.73 11.58
N ASP A 78 1.37 21.75 12.15
CA ASP A 78 2.82 21.98 11.99
C ASP A 78 3.66 20.75 12.40
N GLY A 79 3.28 20.10 13.52
CA GLY A 79 3.95 18.91 14.03
C GLY A 79 4.01 17.74 13.04
N PHE A 80 3.03 17.63 12.12
CA PHE A 80 3.07 16.60 11.07
C PHE A 80 4.24 16.83 10.11
N TYR A 81 4.40 18.06 9.60
CA TYR A 81 5.46 18.38 8.63
C TYR A 81 6.84 18.47 9.29
N GLU A 82 6.90 18.86 10.56
CA GLU A 82 8.12 18.81 11.36
C GLU A 82 8.61 17.36 11.52
N LEU A 83 7.73 16.44 11.93
CA LEU A 83 8.05 15.02 12.01
C LEU A 83 8.43 14.43 10.64
N CYS A 84 7.73 14.80 9.57
CA CYS A 84 8.12 14.37 8.21
C CYS A 84 9.52 14.84 7.83
N ASN A 85 9.90 16.07 8.20
CA ASN A 85 11.26 16.58 7.96
C ASN A 85 12.32 15.78 8.72
N GLU A 86 12.06 15.48 10.00
CA GLU A 86 13.00 14.79 10.89
C GLU A 86 13.16 13.31 10.54
N LEU A 87 12.05 12.65 10.20
CA LEU A 87 12.01 11.24 9.83
C LEU A 87 12.41 10.98 8.36
N GLY A 88 12.53 12.03 7.54
CA GLY A 88 12.87 11.92 6.13
C GLY A 88 11.73 11.38 5.26
N ILE A 89 10.48 11.69 5.62
CA ILE A 89 9.28 11.33 4.86
C ILE A 89 8.97 12.46 3.87
N MET A 90 8.97 12.15 2.58
CA MET A 90 8.56 13.08 1.53
C MET A 90 7.04 13.26 1.55
N VAL A 91 6.58 14.45 1.19
CA VAL A 91 5.17 14.82 1.16
C VAL A 91 4.76 15.25 -0.24
N TRP A 92 3.80 14.54 -0.82
CA TRP A 92 3.00 15.03 -1.94
C TRP A 92 1.86 15.84 -1.34
N GLN A 93 1.85 17.16 -1.56
CA GLN A 93 0.88 18.06 -0.92
C GLN A 93 -0.20 18.47 -1.91
N ASP A 94 -1.40 17.94 -1.75
CA ASP A 94 -2.57 18.48 -2.42
C ASP A 94 -3.01 19.79 -1.75
N PHE A 95 -3.65 20.68 -2.50
CA PHE A 95 -4.55 21.70 -1.96
C PHE A 95 -5.90 21.08 -1.62
N MET A 96 -6.66 21.73 -0.72
CA MET A 96 -7.86 21.13 -0.12
C MET A 96 -9.11 21.17 -1.03
N PHE A 97 -8.97 20.61 -2.23
CA PHE A 97 -10.00 20.44 -3.25
C PHE A 97 -10.00 18.98 -3.74
N ALA A 98 -11.14 18.29 -3.68
CA ALA A 98 -11.20 16.87 -4.02
C ALA A 98 -12.56 16.42 -4.54
N CYS A 99 -12.57 15.64 -5.63
CA CYS A 99 -13.71 14.93 -6.20
C CYS A 99 -14.97 15.81 -6.38
N ALA A 100 -14.81 17.09 -6.71
CA ALA A 100 -15.90 18.05 -6.79
C ALA A 100 -15.60 19.21 -7.75
N LEU A 101 -16.68 19.83 -8.26
CA LEU A 101 -16.60 21.11 -8.96
C LEU A 101 -16.79 22.25 -7.95
N TYR A 102 -15.97 23.29 -8.06
CA TYR A 102 -15.96 24.41 -7.11
C TYR A 102 -16.36 25.71 -7.80
N PRO A 103 -17.06 26.61 -7.10
CA PRO A 103 -17.51 27.88 -7.68
C PRO A 103 -16.34 28.84 -7.89
N VAL A 104 -16.47 29.77 -8.85
CA VAL A 104 -15.47 30.84 -9.09
C VAL A 104 -16.00 32.24 -8.82
N GLY A 105 -17.08 32.34 -8.04
CA GLY A 105 -17.58 33.63 -7.56
C GLY A 105 -16.52 34.40 -6.78
N ARG A 106 -16.53 35.74 -6.92
CA ARG A 106 -15.49 36.63 -6.36
C ARG A 106 -15.18 36.38 -4.88
N SER A 107 -16.20 36.20 -4.03
CA SER A 107 -16.02 35.97 -2.59
C SER A 107 -15.33 34.64 -2.31
N PHE A 108 -15.72 33.57 -3.00
CA PHE A 108 -15.10 32.26 -2.86
C PHE A 108 -13.64 32.29 -3.31
N VAL A 109 -13.37 32.84 -4.50
CA VAL A 109 -12.00 32.97 -5.02
C VAL A 109 -11.13 33.81 -4.09
N GLN A 110 -11.64 34.92 -3.53
CA GLN A 110 -10.89 35.70 -2.55
C GLN A 110 -10.54 34.91 -1.29
N SER A 111 -11.46 34.08 -0.80
CA SER A 111 -11.20 33.15 0.31
C SER A 111 -10.10 32.15 -0.05
N VAL A 112 -10.19 31.51 -1.22
CA VAL A 112 -9.18 30.55 -1.71
C VAL A 112 -7.82 31.21 -1.87
N ARG A 113 -7.76 32.42 -2.44
CA ARG A 113 -6.49 33.16 -2.58
C ARG A 113 -5.84 33.42 -1.23
N ALA A 114 -6.62 33.79 -0.21
CA ALA A 114 -6.12 34.01 1.14
C ALA A 114 -5.60 32.72 1.77
N GLU A 115 -6.36 31.62 1.63
CA GLU A 115 -5.99 30.28 2.10
C GLU A 115 -4.68 29.79 1.47
N VAL A 116 -4.60 29.80 0.14
CA VAL A 116 -3.43 29.32 -0.63
C VAL A 116 -2.19 30.14 -0.28
N ALA A 117 -2.31 31.47 -0.24
CA ALA A 117 -1.19 32.34 0.11
C ALA A 117 -0.71 32.08 1.55
N TYR A 118 -1.62 31.88 2.50
CA TYR A 118 -1.28 31.52 3.87
C TYR A 118 -0.54 30.17 3.92
N GLN A 119 -1.11 29.13 3.33
CA GLN A 119 -0.58 27.77 3.42
C GLN A 119 0.76 27.62 2.70
N ILE A 120 0.93 28.22 1.52
CA ILE A 120 2.22 28.21 0.84
C ILE A 120 3.31 28.91 1.65
N ARG A 121 3.01 30.06 2.26
CA ARG A 121 3.98 30.74 3.14
C ARG A 121 4.34 29.91 4.36
N ARG A 122 3.37 29.22 4.96
CA ARG A 122 3.57 28.32 6.10
C ARG A 122 4.43 27.12 5.72
N LEU A 123 4.14 26.48 4.60
CA LEU A 123 4.62 25.13 4.29
C LEU A 123 5.84 25.08 3.35
N LYS A 124 6.12 26.11 2.55
CA LYS A 124 7.21 26.06 1.53
C LYS A 124 8.61 25.89 2.11
N SER A 125 8.82 26.12 3.40
CA SER A 125 10.09 25.91 4.09
C SER A 125 10.38 24.45 4.44
N HIS A 126 9.38 23.56 4.41
CA HIS A 126 9.54 22.15 4.79
C HIS A 126 10.18 21.34 3.64
N PRO A 127 11.38 20.75 3.82
CA PRO A 127 12.02 19.93 2.79
C PRO A 127 11.22 18.69 2.43
N SER A 128 10.38 18.17 3.34
CA SER A 128 9.53 17.01 3.12
C SER A 128 8.64 17.18 1.90
N ILE A 129 8.01 18.34 1.72
CA ILE A 129 7.13 18.59 0.55
C ILE A 129 7.95 18.52 -0.73
N ILE A 130 7.61 17.62 -1.64
CA ILE A 130 8.33 17.42 -2.92
C ILE A 130 7.53 17.89 -4.13
N ILE A 131 6.22 18.07 -4.01
CA ILE A 131 5.34 18.53 -5.08
C ILE A 131 4.12 19.24 -4.48
N TRP A 132 3.63 20.25 -5.20
CA TRP A 132 2.33 20.88 -4.98
C TRP A 132 1.33 20.35 -6.01
N SER A 133 0.16 19.91 -5.55
CA SER A 133 -0.90 19.34 -6.39
C SER A 133 -2.19 20.12 -6.21
N GLY A 134 -2.76 20.63 -7.30
CA GLY A 134 -3.87 21.59 -7.25
C GLY A 134 -5.18 21.03 -6.68
N ASN A 135 -5.44 19.73 -6.87
CA ASN A 135 -6.64 19.03 -6.36
C ASN A 135 -6.51 17.51 -6.54
N ASN A 136 -7.45 16.78 -5.93
CA ASN A 136 -7.69 15.36 -6.19
C ASN A 136 -8.80 15.16 -7.23
N GLU A 137 -8.50 14.43 -8.30
CA GLU A 137 -9.38 13.86 -9.33
C GLU A 137 -10.28 14.82 -10.11
N ASN A 138 -10.22 16.14 -9.88
CA ASN A 138 -11.14 17.06 -10.54
C ASN A 138 -10.85 17.20 -12.05
N GLU A 139 -9.61 16.95 -12.51
CA GLU A 139 -9.31 16.86 -13.95
C GLU A 139 -10.07 15.69 -14.60
N VAL A 140 -9.98 14.50 -13.99
CA VAL A 140 -10.70 13.30 -14.44
C VAL A 140 -12.21 13.52 -14.38
N ALA A 141 -12.71 14.05 -13.26
CA ALA A 141 -14.13 14.24 -13.03
C ALA A 141 -14.78 15.13 -14.10
N LEU A 142 -14.07 16.18 -14.54
CA LEU A 142 -14.49 17.04 -15.63
C LEU A 142 -14.38 16.37 -17.00
N ARG A 143 -13.25 15.73 -17.30
CA ARG A 143 -13.04 15.09 -18.61
C ARG A 143 -14.02 13.94 -18.86
N VAL A 144 -14.25 13.11 -17.85
CA VAL A 144 -15.15 11.94 -17.91
C VAL A 144 -16.59 12.32 -17.57
N ASN A 145 -16.84 13.55 -17.12
CA ASN A 145 -18.14 14.08 -16.73
C ASN A 145 -18.85 13.24 -15.66
N TRP A 146 -18.16 12.97 -14.54
CA TRP A 146 -18.69 12.20 -13.41
C TRP A 146 -20.01 12.74 -12.85
N PHE A 147 -20.19 14.06 -12.93
CA PHE A 147 -21.36 14.73 -12.38
C PHE A 147 -22.51 14.87 -13.38
N HIS A 148 -22.39 14.26 -14.57
CA HIS A 148 -23.41 14.28 -15.63
C HIS A 148 -23.89 15.70 -15.99
N VAL A 149 -22.93 16.65 -16.04
CA VAL A 149 -23.19 18.02 -16.46
C VAL A 149 -23.69 18.04 -17.90
N ASN A 150 -24.67 18.91 -18.18
CA ASN A 150 -25.18 19.10 -19.53
C ASN A 150 -24.04 19.54 -20.48
N PRO A 151 -23.92 18.95 -21.68
CA PRO A 151 -22.85 19.30 -22.62
C PRO A 151 -22.76 20.78 -22.98
N SER A 152 -23.88 21.53 -22.95
CA SER A 152 -23.92 22.97 -23.18
C SER A 152 -23.19 23.78 -22.11
N ASP A 153 -23.10 23.25 -20.89
CA ASP A 153 -22.58 23.96 -19.72
C ASP A 153 -21.14 23.53 -19.40
N LEU A 154 -20.64 22.44 -19.97
CA LEU A 154 -19.30 21.90 -19.74
C LEU A 154 -18.18 22.93 -19.95
N GLU A 155 -18.31 23.76 -20.99
CA GLU A 155 -17.36 24.82 -21.29
C GLU A 155 -17.24 25.85 -20.15
N THR A 156 -18.33 26.10 -19.42
CA THR A 156 -18.30 26.95 -18.22
C THR A 156 -17.46 26.30 -17.14
N TYR A 157 -17.68 25.01 -16.86
CA TYR A 157 -16.92 24.30 -15.82
C TYR A 157 -15.44 24.10 -16.18
N PHE A 158 -15.10 23.96 -17.47
CA PHE A 158 -13.70 23.99 -17.91
C PHE A 158 -13.05 25.34 -17.63
N LYS A 159 -13.74 26.45 -17.90
CA LYS A 159 -13.25 27.81 -17.56
C LYS A 159 -13.13 28.01 -16.06
N ASP A 160 -14.09 27.51 -15.28
CA ASP A 160 -14.08 27.60 -13.83
C ASP A 160 -12.89 26.84 -13.24
N TYR A 161 -12.62 25.63 -13.74
CA TYR A 161 -11.45 24.84 -13.38
C TYR A 161 -10.15 25.59 -13.64
N VAL A 162 -9.96 26.12 -14.85
CA VAL A 162 -8.76 26.89 -15.21
C VAL A 162 -8.65 28.15 -14.36
N THR A 163 -9.76 28.85 -14.12
CA THR A 163 -9.80 30.05 -13.27
C THR A 163 -9.32 29.74 -11.86
N LEU A 164 -9.82 28.67 -11.25
CA LEU A 164 -9.48 28.31 -9.87
C LEU A 164 -8.04 27.77 -9.76
N TYR A 165 -7.72 26.71 -10.49
CA TYR A 165 -6.46 25.98 -10.28
C TYR A 165 -5.27 26.63 -10.97
N VAL A 166 -5.47 27.31 -12.10
CA VAL A 166 -4.39 27.93 -12.87
C VAL A 166 -4.32 29.43 -12.59
N GLY A 167 -5.43 30.15 -12.79
CA GLY A 167 -5.51 31.60 -12.62
C GLY A 167 -5.49 32.09 -11.16
N ASN A 168 -5.54 31.19 -10.18
CA ASN A 168 -5.43 31.54 -8.77
C ASN A 168 -4.41 30.66 -8.04
N ILE A 169 -4.66 29.36 -7.89
CA ILE A 169 -3.81 28.48 -7.07
C ILE A 169 -2.38 28.42 -7.63
N ARG A 170 -2.21 28.02 -8.88
CA ARG A 170 -0.89 27.92 -9.54
C ARG A 170 -0.16 29.26 -9.58
N GLU A 171 -0.87 30.35 -9.90
CA GLU A 171 -0.26 31.69 -9.94
C GLU A 171 0.35 32.07 -8.58
N ILE A 172 -0.41 31.88 -7.50
CA ILE A 172 0.06 32.17 -6.14
C ILE A 172 1.24 31.26 -5.79
N VAL A 173 1.14 29.94 -6.01
CA VAL A 173 2.23 29.00 -5.75
C VAL A 173 3.51 29.44 -6.44
N LEU A 174 3.48 29.69 -7.76
CA LEU A 174 4.69 30.01 -8.53
C LEU A 174 5.25 31.41 -8.26
N SER A 175 4.46 32.33 -7.71
CA SER A 175 4.95 33.62 -7.20
C SER A 175 5.71 33.50 -5.88
N GLU A 176 5.40 32.48 -5.08
CA GLU A 176 5.93 32.28 -3.74
C GLU A 176 7.01 31.18 -3.66
N ASP A 177 6.92 30.15 -4.50
CA ASP A 177 7.81 28.98 -4.53
C ASP A 177 8.00 28.45 -5.97
N LYS A 178 9.25 28.49 -6.44
CA LYS A 178 9.69 27.86 -7.71
C LYS A 178 10.70 26.73 -7.48
N SER A 179 10.89 26.33 -6.23
CA SER A 179 11.85 25.27 -5.84
C SER A 179 11.25 23.86 -5.95
N ARG A 180 9.94 23.76 -6.19
CA ARG A 180 9.18 22.51 -6.30
C ARG A 180 8.31 22.49 -7.57
N PRO A 181 8.05 21.31 -8.15
CA PRO A 181 7.05 21.16 -9.20
C PRO A 181 5.64 21.48 -8.69
N PHE A 182 4.78 21.89 -9.63
CA PHE A 182 3.35 22.05 -9.43
C PHE A 182 2.60 21.29 -10.53
N ILE A 183 1.65 20.45 -10.13
CA ILE A 183 0.68 19.80 -11.02
C ILE A 183 -0.73 20.31 -10.72
N VAL A 184 -1.59 20.34 -11.73
CA VAL A 184 -2.94 20.92 -11.60
C VAL A 184 -3.93 19.97 -10.92
N SER A 185 -3.76 18.66 -11.06
CA SER A 185 -4.60 17.60 -10.49
C SER A 185 -3.77 16.33 -10.24
N SER A 186 -4.35 15.36 -9.54
CA SER A 186 -3.90 13.98 -9.38
C SER A 186 -5.12 13.07 -9.55
N PRO A 187 -5.18 12.17 -10.54
CA PRO A 187 -4.16 11.93 -11.55
C PRO A 187 -4.15 13.02 -12.63
N THR A 188 -3.01 13.17 -13.31
CA THR A 188 -2.84 14.11 -14.43
C THR A 188 -1.84 13.57 -15.44
N ASN A 189 -1.73 14.20 -16.62
CA ASN A 189 -0.68 13.93 -17.60
C ASN A 189 0.50 14.94 -17.53
N GLY A 190 0.56 15.76 -16.48
CA GLY A 190 1.68 16.67 -16.22
C GLY A 190 1.85 17.75 -17.30
N VAL A 191 3.04 17.87 -17.91
CA VAL A 191 3.29 18.85 -18.99
C VAL A 191 2.37 18.62 -20.20
N LYS A 192 1.90 17.39 -20.41
CA LYS A 192 0.95 17.08 -21.48
C LYS A 192 -0.44 17.63 -21.17
N THR A 193 -0.90 17.55 -19.92
CA THR A 193 -2.13 18.25 -19.48
C THR A 193 -2.02 19.76 -19.70
N MET A 194 -0.88 20.37 -19.37
CA MET A 194 -0.66 21.81 -19.63
C MET A 194 -0.73 22.14 -21.13
N ALA A 195 -0.12 21.31 -21.98
CA ALA A 195 -0.14 21.50 -23.44
C ALA A 195 -1.55 21.36 -24.05
N GLU A 196 -2.45 20.64 -23.38
CA GLU A 196 -3.85 20.44 -23.80
C GLU A 196 -4.82 21.44 -23.18
N GLY A 197 -4.33 22.49 -22.52
CA GLY A 197 -5.19 23.51 -21.92
C GLY A 197 -5.70 23.14 -20.53
N TRP A 198 -4.89 22.40 -19.75
CA TRP A 198 -5.08 22.06 -18.33
C TRP A 198 -6.10 20.99 -18.00
N ILE A 199 -6.78 20.44 -19.01
CA ILE A 199 -7.65 19.28 -18.86
C ILE A 199 -7.29 18.30 -19.98
N SER A 200 -6.51 17.27 -19.66
CA SER A 200 -6.08 16.27 -20.63
C SER A 200 -7.27 15.56 -21.27
N ASN A 201 -7.13 15.13 -22.52
CA ASN A 201 -8.08 14.27 -23.20
C ASN A 201 -8.18 12.88 -22.57
N GLU A 202 -7.08 12.38 -22.00
CA GLU A 202 -6.99 11.09 -21.32
C GLU A 202 -6.15 11.21 -20.05
N PRO A 203 -6.68 11.75 -18.94
CA PRO A 203 -5.91 12.00 -17.71
C PRO A 203 -5.42 10.73 -16.99
N ASN A 204 -5.97 9.56 -17.34
CA ASN A 204 -5.55 8.25 -16.83
C ASN A 204 -4.62 7.51 -17.82
N SER A 205 -3.80 8.23 -18.58
CA SER A 205 -2.90 7.61 -19.56
C SER A 205 -1.70 6.95 -18.88
N ASN A 206 -1.38 5.70 -19.24
CA ASN A 206 -0.17 5.03 -18.75
C ASN A 206 1.13 5.68 -19.28
N HIS A 207 1.04 6.55 -20.29
CA HIS A 207 2.18 7.10 -21.02
C HIS A 207 2.66 8.46 -20.50
N TYR A 208 1.93 9.10 -19.60
CA TYR A 208 2.25 10.41 -19.02
C TYR A 208 1.90 10.40 -17.53
N GLY A 209 2.48 11.33 -16.78
CA GLY A 209 1.95 11.70 -15.47
C GLY A 209 1.77 10.55 -14.48
N ASP A 210 0.68 10.60 -13.71
CA ASP A 210 0.31 9.61 -12.70
C ASP A 210 -1.11 9.09 -12.92
N VAL A 211 -1.43 7.93 -12.33
CA VAL A 211 -2.76 7.31 -12.41
C VAL A 211 -3.28 6.90 -11.03
N HIS A 212 -4.61 6.87 -10.92
CA HIS A 212 -5.33 6.21 -9.83
C HIS A 212 -5.98 4.92 -10.37
N PHE A 213 -5.79 3.79 -9.68
CA PHE A 213 -6.32 2.50 -10.15
C PHE A 213 -7.12 1.75 -9.08
N TYR A 214 -8.35 1.41 -9.41
CA TYR A 214 -9.24 0.61 -8.55
C TYR A 214 -10.00 -0.40 -9.40
N ASP A 215 -9.86 -1.69 -9.08
CA ASP A 215 -10.64 -2.77 -9.70
C ASP A 215 -11.06 -3.80 -8.65
N TYR A 216 -12.37 -3.83 -8.38
CA TYR A 216 -13.00 -4.73 -7.40
C TYR A 216 -13.67 -5.95 -8.05
N SER A 217 -13.58 -6.07 -9.37
CA SER A 217 -14.25 -7.12 -10.14
C SER A 217 -13.31 -8.20 -10.64
N SER A 218 -12.11 -7.83 -11.05
CA SER A 218 -11.10 -8.77 -11.55
C SER A 218 -10.33 -9.45 -10.43
N ASP A 219 -9.76 -10.61 -10.75
CA ASP A 219 -8.85 -11.33 -9.86
C ASP A 219 -7.58 -10.49 -9.59
N CYS A 220 -7.37 -10.04 -8.34
CA CYS A 220 -6.20 -9.25 -7.97
C CYS A 220 -4.87 -10.03 -7.99
N TRP A 221 -4.89 -11.36 -8.13
CA TRP A 221 -3.65 -12.13 -8.36
C TRP A 221 -3.25 -12.12 -9.84
N ASP A 222 -4.16 -11.79 -10.76
CA ASP A 222 -3.81 -11.54 -12.16
C ASP A 222 -3.24 -10.13 -12.32
N TRP A 223 -1.92 -10.02 -12.19
CA TRP A 223 -1.21 -8.73 -12.29
C TRP A 223 -1.41 -8.00 -13.63
N LYS A 224 -1.96 -8.64 -14.65
CA LYS A 224 -2.18 -8.06 -15.98
C LYS A 224 -3.30 -7.03 -16.01
N VAL A 225 -4.15 -7.01 -14.99
CA VAL A 225 -5.21 -6.00 -14.86
C VAL A 225 -4.64 -4.64 -14.44
N PHE A 226 -3.45 -4.63 -13.82
CA PHE A 226 -2.82 -3.42 -13.31
C PHE A 226 -2.17 -2.60 -14.44
N PRO A 227 -2.36 -1.27 -14.47
CA PRO A 227 -1.77 -0.41 -15.48
C PRO A 227 -0.27 -0.30 -15.29
N LYS A 228 0.50 -0.45 -16.36
CA LYS A 228 1.96 -0.28 -16.31
C LYS A 228 2.35 1.20 -16.49
N ALA A 229 1.76 2.06 -15.65
CA ALA A 229 1.89 3.51 -15.70
C ALA A 229 3.25 4.03 -15.23
N ARG A 230 3.51 5.33 -15.46
CA ARG A 230 4.74 6.00 -15.01
C ARG A 230 4.80 6.16 -13.49
N PHE A 231 3.66 6.42 -12.87
CA PHE A 231 3.53 6.60 -11.44
C PHE A 231 2.11 6.24 -11.01
N VAL A 232 1.97 5.58 -9.86
CA VAL A 232 0.65 5.23 -9.30
C VAL A 232 0.50 5.91 -7.95
N SER A 233 -0.26 7.00 -7.94
CA SER A 233 -0.48 7.87 -6.77
C SER A 233 -1.65 7.42 -5.89
N GLU A 234 -2.53 6.57 -6.43
CA GLU A 234 -3.54 5.85 -5.67
C GLU A 234 -3.81 4.45 -6.25
N TYR A 235 -3.95 3.48 -5.36
CA TYR A 235 -4.50 2.15 -5.65
C TYR A 235 -4.85 1.43 -4.36
N GLY A 236 -5.97 0.69 -4.31
CA GLY A 236 -6.47 0.19 -3.03
C GLY A 236 -7.46 -0.97 -3.12
N TYR A 237 -7.42 -1.84 -2.10
CA TYR A 237 -8.47 -2.81 -1.79
C TYR A 237 -9.00 -2.59 -0.36
N GLN A 238 -10.31 -2.75 -0.16
CA GLN A 238 -10.95 -2.53 1.14
C GLN A 238 -10.76 -3.73 2.09
N SER A 239 -10.69 -3.48 3.40
CA SER A 239 -10.79 -4.49 4.46
C SER A 239 -11.49 -3.96 5.70
N TRP A 240 -12.05 -4.88 6.50
CA TRP A 240 -12.56 -4.55 7.83
C TRP A 240 -11.42 -4.36 8.86
N PRO A 241 -11.56 -3.40 9.80
CA PRO A 241 -10.67 -3.31 10.95
C PRO A 241 -10.89 -4.49 11.90
N SER A 242 -9.92 -4.74 12.78
CA SER A 242 -9.98 -5.81 13.76
C SER A 242 -11.21 -5.68 14.66
N PHE A 243 -11.69 -6.83 15.13
CA PHE A 243 -12.81 -6.88 16.09
C PHE A 243 -12.54 -6.00 17.32
N SER A 244 -11.29 -5.95 17.79
CA SER A 244 -10.92 -5.14 18.96
C SER A 244 -11.10 -3.63 18.75
N THR A 245 -11.01 -3.16 17.51
CA THR A 245 -11.31 -1.77 17.16
C THR A 245 -12.81 -1.54 17.10
N LEU A 246 -13.57 -2.48 16.51
CA LEU A 246 -15.03 -2.40 16.38
C LEU A 246 -15.76 -2.52 17.72
N GLU A 247 -15.30 -3.38 18.62
CA GLU A 247 -15.93 -3.68 19.92
C GLU A 247 -16.11 -2.41 20.77
N LYS A 248 -15.23 -1.42 20.62
CA LYS A 248 -15.29 -0.15 21.37
C LYS A 248 -16.48 0.73 21.02
N VAL A 249 -17.12 0.48 19.87
CA VAL A 249 -18.18 1.34 19.30
C VAL A 249 -19.36 0.51 18.79
N SER A 250 -19.49 -0.73 19.23
CA SER A 250 -20.54 -1.67 18.84
C SER A 250 -21.02 -2.50 20.03
N SER A 251 -22.15 -3.15 19.86
CA SER A 251 -22.78 -4.05 20.83
C SER A 251 -22.83 -5.49 20.31
N LYS A 252 -23.23 -6.45 21.15
CA LYS A 252 -23.21 -7.88 20.79
C LYS A 252 -24.07 -8.22 19.57
N GLU A 253 -25.18 -7.52 19.36
CA GLU A 253 -26.09 -7.71 18.22
C GLU A 253 -25.52 -7.20 16.89
N ASP A 254 -24.51 -6.32 16.95
CA ASP A 254 -23.86 -5.74 15.77
C ASP A 254 -22.83 -6.68 15.13
N TRP A 255 -22.39 -7.73 15.84
CA TRP A 255 -21.24 -8.56 15.48
C TRP A 255 -21.57 -9.62 14.43
N SER A 256 -22.06 -9.15 13.28
CA SER A 256 -22.29 -9.90 12.06
C SER A 256 -21.94 -9.04 10.86
N TYR A 257 -21.40 -9.65 9.80
CA TYR A 257 -20.93 -8.96 8.60
C TYR A 257 -22.06 -8.25 7.82
N SER A 258 -23.30 -8.67 8.05
CA SER A 258 -24.52 -8.12 7.43
C SER A 258 -25.45 -7.47 8.45
N SER A 259 -24.97 -7.13 9.66
CA SER A 259 -25.78 -6.43 10.64
C SER A 259 -26.12 -5.01 10.17
N PRO A 260 -27.21 -4.39 10.68
CA PRO A 260 -27.51 -2.98 10.39
C PRO A 260 -26.33 -2.05 10.72
N PHE A 261 -25.63 -2.29 11.83
CA PHE A 261 -24.41 -1.56 12.16
C PHE A 261 -23.32 -1.73 11.11
N ALA A 262 -23.06 -2.96 10.67
CA ALA A 262 -21.99 -3.23 9.72
C ALA A 262 -22.27 -2.58 8.35
N LEU A 263 -23.53 -2.63 7.91
CA LEU A 263 -23.98 -1.97 6.69
C LEU A 263 -23.96 -0.44 6.83
N HIS A 264 -24.33 0.10 7.99
CA HIS A 264 -24.27 1.53 8.27
C HIS A 264 -22.83 2.07 8.26
N ARG A 265 -21.87 1.31 8.79
CA ARG A 265 -20.45 1.70 8.80
C ARG A 265 -19.79 1.63 7.41
N GLN A 266 -20.36 0.89 6.47
CA GLN A 266 -19.85 0.79 5.11
C GLN A 266 -20.27 2.00 4.29
N HIS A 267 -19.30 2.79 3.81
CA HIS A 267 -19.54 4.00 3.02
C HIS A 267 -19.12 3.87 1.54
N HIS A 268 -18.59 2.71 1.15
CA HIS A 268 -18.38 2.36 -0.25
C HIS A 268 -19.59 1.58 -0.78
N GLY A 269 -20.11 2.00 -1.93
CA GLY A 269 -21.21 1.29 -2.59
C GLY A 269 -20.81 -0.16 -2.86
N ASN A 270 -21.61 -1.12 -2.38
CA ASN A 270 -21.37 -2.57 -2.49
C ASN A 270 -20.05 -3.09 -1.86
N GLY A 271 -19.31 -2.31 -1.07
CA GLY A 271 -17.97 -2.70 -0.62
C GLY A 271 -17.90 -4.01 0.18
N ASN A 272 -18.95 -4.34 0.93
CA ASN A 272 -19.01 -5.63 1.64
C ASN A 272 -19.05 -6.83 0.68
N ASP A 273 -19.84 -6.74 -0.39
CA ASP A 273 -19.98 -7.81 -1.38
C ASP A 273 -18.74 -7.91 -2.26
N GLU A 274 -18.15 -6.76 -2.64
CA GLU A 274 -16.88 -6.71 -3.37
C GLU A 274 -15.74 -7.36 -2.58
N MET A 275 -15.62 -7.06 -1.28
CA MET A 275 -14.64 -7.74 -0.42
C MET A 275 -14.85 -9.25 -0.39
N LEU A 276 -16.10 -9.73 -0.25
CA LEU A 276 -16.38 -11.17 -0.22
C LEU A 276 -16.15 -11.84 -1.57
N LYS A 277 -16.52 -11.19 -2.68
CA LYS A 277 -16.21 -11.64 -4.04
C LYS A 277 -14.71 -11.79 -4.22
N GLN A 278 -13.94 -10.83 -3.73
CA GLN A 278 -12.48 -10.88 -3.82
C GLN A 278 -11.86 -11.98 -2.97
N VAL A 279 -12.37 -12.20 -1.76
CA VAL A 279 -11.99 -13.35 -0.92
C VAL A 279 -12.28 -14.67 -1.66
N GLN A 280 -13.41 -14.78 -2.35
CA GLN A 280 -13.82 -16.01 -3.05
C GLN A 280 -12.95 -16.38 -4.25
N PHE A 281 -12.14 -15.47 -4.82
CA PHE A 281 -11.19 -15.83 -5.89
C PHE A 281 -10.17 -16.87 -5.42
N HIS A 282 -9.68 -16.79 -4.18
CA HIS A 282 -8.61 -17.69 -3.71
C HIS A 282 -8.86 -18.36 -2.36
N PHE A 283 -9.90 -18.00 -1.62
CA PHE A 283 -10.13 -18.48 -0.25
C PHE A 283 -11.54 -19.05 -0.07
N ILE A 284 -11.68 -19.90 0.96
CA ILE A 284 -12.96 -20.45 1.39
C ILE A 284 -13.59 -19.49 2.39
N LEU A 285 -14.82 -19.04 2.13
CA LEU A 285 -15.58 -18.22 3.09
C LEU A 285 -15.85 -18.99 4.39
N PRO A 286 -15.89 -18.32 5.56
CA PRO A 286 -15.97 -19.01 6.84
C PRO A 286 -17.27 -19.80 7.01
N ARG A 287 -17.15 -21.10 7.33
CA ARG A 287 -18.27 -22.03 7.55
C ARG A 287 -18.46 -22.33 9.04
N ARG A 288 -18.77 -21.29 9.82
CA ARG A 288 -18.94 -21.37 11.28
C ARG A 288 -20.41 -21.31 11.68
N THR A 289 -20.81 -22.14 12.65
CA THR A 289 -22.12 -22.06 13.31
C THR A 289 -22.18 -20.95 14.36
N ASP A 290 -21.07 -20.69 15.05
CA ASP A 290 -20.92 -19.54 15.95
C ASP A 290 -20.85 -18.23 15.14
N PRO A 291 -21.85 -17.32 15.26
CA PRO A 291 -21.89 -16.07 14.51
C PRO A 291 -20.72 -15.14 14.81
N LEU A 292 -20.28 -15.05 16.06
CA LEU A 292 -19.17 -14.18 16.46
C LEU A 292 -17.86 -14.70 15.86
N ARG A 293 -17.64 -16.02 15.89
CA ARG A 293 -16.47 -16.61 15.26
C ARG A 293 -16.50 -16.41 13.75
N LYS A 294 -17.67 -16.60 13.11
CA LYS A 294 -17.85 -16.31 11.68
C LYS A 294 -17.47 -14.87 11.35
N PHE A 295 -17.94 -13.90 12.13
CA PHE A 295 -17.63 -12.48 11.92
C PHE A 295 -16.13 -12.19 12.04
N LYS A 296 -15.47 -12.68 13.09
CA LYS A 296 -14.00 -12.52 13.27
C LYS A 296 -13.19 -13.18 12.16
N ASP A 297 -13.58 -14.39 11.74
CA ASP A 297 -12.93 -15.12 10.65
C ASP A 297 -13.13 -14.39 9.30
N THR A 298 -14.30 -13.78 9.07
CA THR A 298 -14.56 -12.96 7.87
C THR A 298 -13.67 -11.71 7.87
N ILE A 299 -13.59 -10.97 8.99
CA ILE A 299 -12.69 -9.81 9.12
C ILE A 299 -11.26 -10.20 8.79
N TYR A 300 -10.76 -11.29 9.40
CA TYR A 300 -9.43 -11.83 9.11
C TYR A 300 -9.24 -12.11 7.61
N LEU A 301 -10.20 -12.75 6.93
CA LEU A 301 -10.11 -13.01 5.49
C LEU A 301 -10.13 -11.74 4.65
N THR A 302 -10.89 -10.70 5.01
CA THR A 302 -10.83 -9.42 4.28
C THR A 302 -9.45 -8.76 4.41
N GLN A 303 -8.80 -8.85 5.57
CA GLN A 303 -7.44 -8.35 5.74
C GLN A 303 -6.40 -9.23 5.00
N VAL A 304 -6.58 -10.55 4.96
CA VAL A 304 -5.74 -11.46 4.14
C VAL A 304 -5.85 -11.11 2.67
N MET A 305 -7.07 -10.93 2.16
CA MET A 305 -7.34 -10.54 0.78
C MET A 305 -6.68 -9.20 0.47
N GLN A 306 -6.93 -8.16 1.28
CA GLN A 306 -6.34 -6.84 1.07
C GLN A 306 -4.81 -6.90 1.06
N ALA A 307 -4.19 -7.55 2.06
CA ALA A 307 -2.73 -7.63 2.17
C ALA A 307 -2.12 -8.33 0.95
N GLN A 308 -2.73 -9.42 0.48
CA GLN A 308 -2.23 -10.18 -0.65
C GLN A 308 -2.47 -9.47 -2.00
N CYS A 309 -3.64 -8.84 -2.21
CA CYS A 309 -3.92 -8.06 -3.42
C CYS A 309 -2.95 -6.89 -3.57
N ILE A 310 -2.80 -6.07 -2.53
CA ILE A 310 -1.89 -4.91 -2.56
C ILE A 310 -0.42 -5.34 -2.67
N LYS A 311 -0.04 -6.48 -2.08
CA LYS A 311 1.30 -7.05 -2.31
C LYS A 311 1.51 -7.37 -3.79
N THR A 312 0.58 -8.08 -4.43
CA THR A 312 0.69 -8.43 -5.86
C THR A 312 0.81 -7.17 -6.72
N GLU A 313 -0.05 -6.18 -6.48
CA GLU A 313 -0.09 -4.93 -7.22
C GLU A 313 1.17 -4.06 -7.00
N THR A 314 1.59 -3.88 -5.75
CA THR A 314 2.79 -3.08 -5.43
C THR A 314 4.06 -3.73 -5.98
N GLU A 315 4.18 -5.05 -5.87
CA GLU A 315 5.31 -5.80 -6.41
C GLU A 315 5.37 -5.70 -7.94
N PHE A 316 4.22 -5.63 -8.62
CA PHE A 316 4.12 -5.35 -10.06
C PHE A 316 4.65 -3.95 -10.40
N TYR A 317 4.24 -2.90 -9.70
CA TYR A 317 4.75 -1.55 -9.93
C TYR A 317 6.25 -1.45 -9.65
N MET A 318 6.70 -2.08 -8.57
CA MET A 318 8.12 -2.09 -8.19
C MET A 318 9.01 -2.76 -9.24
N ARG A 319 8.61 -3.91 -9.79
CA ARG A 319 9.42 -4.58 -10.84
C ARG A 319 9.37 -3.85 -12.19
N SER A 320 8.36 -3.01 -12.41
CA SER A 320 8.13 -2.27 -13.65
C SER A 320 9.03 -1.03 -13.80
N ARG A 321 9.84 -0.70 -12.81
CA ARG A 321 10.64 0.54 -12.76
C ARG A 321 11.76 0.66 -13.79
N SER A 322 12.28 -0.46 -14.29
CA SER A 322 13.47 -0.46 -15.17
C SER A 322 13.21 -1.06 -16.56
N GLU A 323 11.99 -1.55 -16.81
CA GLU A 323 11.63 -2.19 -18.06
C GLU A 323 10.60 -1.39 -18.84
N ILE A 324 10.62 -1.56 -20.16
CA ILE A 324 9.55 -1.17 -21.06
C ILE A 324 9.02 -2.44 -21.74
N VAL A 325 7.73 -2.69 -21.61
CA VAL A 325 7.03 -3.84 -22.19
C VAL A 325 5.79 -3.29 -22.91
N ASP A 326 5.63 -3.63 -24.18
CA ASP A 326 4.52 -3.16 -25.03
C ASP A 326 4.35 -1.63 -25.04
N GLY A 327 5.45 -0.90 -24.91
CA GLY A 327 5.45 0.57 -24.89
C GLY A 327 5.13 1.18 -23.53
N GLU A 328 4.97 0.40 -22.47
CA GLU A 328 4.65 0.88 -21.11
C GLU A 328 5.70 0.46 -20.08
N GLY A 329 5.77 1.15 -18.95
CA GLY A 329 6.77 0.90 -17.89
C GLY A 329 7.52 2.14 -17.43
N HIS A 330 8.69 1.92 -16.84
CA HIS A 330 9.44 2.94 -16.10
C HIS A 330 8.61 3.52 -14.93
N THR A 331 7.89 2.63 -14.22
CA THR A 331 7.09 3.01 -13.05
C THR A 331 7.99 3.49 -11.92
N MET A 332 7.79 4.70 -11.40
CA MET A 332 8.70 5.32 -10.43
C MET A 332 8.03 5.77 -9.13
N GLY A 333 6.82 5.27 -8.86
CA GLY A 333 6.24 5.34 -7.54
C GLY A 333 4.96 4.54 -7.40
N ALA A 334 4.69 4.16 -6.16
CA ALA A 334 3.53 3.39 -5.74
C ALA A 334 3.09 3.90 -4.35
N LEU A 335 2.04 4.71 -4.34
CA LEU A 335 1.38 5.24 -3.14
C LEU A 335 -0.01 4.61 -3.00
N TYR A 336 -0.17 3.61 -2.15
CA TYR A 336 -1.47 2.95 -2.03
C TYR A 336 -2.50 3.82 -1.30
N TRP A 337 -3.76 3.66 -1.67
CA TRP A 337 -4.92 4.18 -0.94
C TRP A 337 -5.35 3.12 0.08
N GLN A 338 -5.38 3.38 1.39
CA GLN A 338 -4.90 4.58 2.11
C GLN A 338 -4.06 4.17 3.33
N LEU A 339 -3.38 5.12 3.97
CA LEU A 339 -2.57 4.84 5.15
C LEU A 339 -3.45 4.47 6.36
N ASN A 340 -4.25 5.43 6.82
CA ASN A 340 -4.90 5.46 8.13
C ASN A 340 -6.42 5.62 8.02
N ASP A 341 -7.12 5.32 9.11
CA ASP A 341 -8.56 5.50 9.27
C ASP A 341 -8.90 6.72 10.12
N ILE A 342 -9.95 7.44 9.73
CA ILE A 342 -10.54 8.55 10.49
C ILE A 342 -11.47 8.07 11.63
N TRP A 343 -12.02 6.85 11.51
CA TRP A 343 -12.95 6.23 12.46
C TRP A 343 -13.07 4.71 12.22
N GLN A 344 -13.79 3.97 13.07
CA GLN A 344 -13.90 2.50 12.97
C GLN A 344 -14.93 2.07 11.90
N ALA A 345 -14.45 1.82 10.68
CA ALA A 345 -15.26 1.38 9.53
C ALA A 345 -14.41 0.52 8.58
N PRO A 346 -15.02 -0.28 7.68
CA PRO A 346 -14.29 -0.88 6.58
C PRO A 346 -13.72 0.19 5.65
N SER A 347 -12.46 0.04 5.27
CA SER A 347 -11.71 1.04 4.51
C SER A 347 -10.54 0.40 3.77
N TRP A 348 -9.89 1.18 2.91
CA TRP A 348 -8.64 0.79 2.27
C TRP A 348 -7.42 0.97 3.18
N ALA A 349 -7.61 1.40 4.43
CA ALA A 349 -6.52 1.70 5.33
C ALA A 349 -5.71 0.46 5.70
N SER A 350 -4.42 0.68 5.97
CA SER A 350 -3.53 -0.30 6.58
C SER A 350 -3.36 -0.10 8.09
N LEU A 351 -3.62 1.11 8.59
CA LEU A 351 -3.67 1.46 10.01
C LEU A 351 -5.13 1.73 10.39
N GLU A 352 -5.64 0.93 11.32
CA GLU A 352 -6.97 1.13 11.90
C GLU A 352 -7.03 2.42 12.71
N TYR A 353 -8.23 2.94 12.97
CA TYR A 353 -8.39 4.12 13.82
C TYR A 353 -7.81 3.86 15.22
N GLY A 354 -6.93 4.75 15.68
CA GLY A 354 -6.10 4.58 16.88
C GLY A 354 -4.72 3.95 16.60
N GLY A 355 -4.37 3.69 15.34
CA GLY A 355 -3.03 3.34 14.88
C GLY A 355 -2.75 1.85 14.76
N LYS A 356 -3.64 0.95 15.21
CA LYS A 356 -3.39 -0.51 15.18
C LYS A 356 -3.13 -1.00 13.75
N TRP A 357 -2.09 -1.80 13.56
CA TRP A 357 -1.71 -2.31 12.25
C TRP A 357 -2.67 -3.42 11.77
N LYS A 358 -3.29 -3.24 10.60
CA LYS A 358 -3.91 -4.33 9.84
C LYS A 358 -2.81 -5.21 9.21
N MET A 359 -3.19 -6.38 8.70
CA MET A 359 -2.27 -7.28 7.99
C MET A 359 -1.52 -6.60 6.84
N LEU A 360 -2.19 -5.68 6.13
CA LEU A 360 -1.59 -4.92 5.04
C LEU A 360 -0.33 -4.14 5.48
N HIS A 361 -0.31 -3.53 6.66
CA HIS A 361 0.85 -2.72 7.08
C HIS A 361 2.09 -3.57 7.35
N TYR A 362 1.90 -4.80 7.84
CA TYR A 362 2.98 -5.79 7.95
C TYR A 362 3.51 -6.22 6.57
N PHE A 363 2.62 -6.32 5.58
CA PHE A 363 3.02 -6.62 4.21
C PHE A 363 3.75 -5.42 3.58
N ALA A 364 3.31 -4.19 3.84
CA ALA A 364 3.96 -2.96 3.39
C ALA A 364 5.43 -2.89 3.82
N ARG A 365 5.69 -3.17 5.10
CA ARG A 365 7.06 -3.32 5.61
C ARG A 365 7.91 -4.27 4.77
N ARG A 366 7.33 -5.39 4.28
CA ARG A 366 8.06 -6.39 3.51
C ARG A 366 8.25 -5.96 2.06
N PHE A 367 7.18 -5.57 1.38
CA PHE A 367 7.27 -5.25 -0.05
C PHE A 367 8.00 -3.93 -0.30
N PHE A 368 8.04 -3.00 0.65
CA PHE A 368 8.86 -1.78 0.54
C PHE A 368 10.30 -1.92 1.07
N ALA A 369 10.78 -3.16 1.29
CA ALA A 369 12.18 -3.37 1.67
C ALA A 369 13.16 -2.83 0.61
N PRO A 370 14.34 -2.33 1.00
CA PRO A 370 15.32 -1.73 0.09
C PRO A 370 15.93 -2.71 -0.92
N LEU A 371 15.82 -4.02 -0.65
CA LEU A 371 16.15 -5.09 -1.58
C LEU A 371 15.12 -6.21 -1.42
N LEU A 372 14.46 -6.61 -2.51
CA LEU A 372 13.37 -7.57 -2.47
C LEU A 372 13.37 -8.47 -3.72
N PRO A 373 13.25 -9.80 -3.59
CA PRO A 373 12.85 -10.64 -4.70
C PRO A 373 11.33 -10.67 -4.85
N VAL A 374 10.82 -10.52 -6.08
CA VAL A 374 9.40 -10.55 -6.46
C VAL A 374 9.16 -11.71 -7.41
N GLY A 375 8.21 -12.59 -7.10
CA GLY A 375 7.89 -13.76 -7.91
C GLY A 375 6.50 -13.66 -8.54
N PHE A 376 6.38 -14.05 -9.80
CA PHE A 376 5.10 -14.11 -10.52
C PHE A 376 5.17 -15.10 -11.69
N GLU A 377 4.02 -15.41 -12.28
CA GLU A 377 3.95 -16.22 -13.50
C GLU A 377 3.45 -15.40 -14.69
N ASP A 378 4.00 -15.68 -15.87
CA ASP A 378 3.41 -15.28 -17.14
C ASP A 378 3.47 -16.43 -18.14
N LYS A 379 2.33 -16.71 -18.81
CA LYS A 379 2.19 -17.75 -19.84
C LYS A 379 2.82 -19.10 -19.43
N GLY A 380 2.65 -19.50 -18.17
CA GLY A 380 3.15 -20.77 -17.62
C GLY A 380 4.64 -20.81 -17.29
N VAL A 381 5.32 -19.67 -17.29
CA VAL A 381 6.72 -19.50 -16.86
C VAL A 381 6.75 -18.75 -15.55
N PHE A 382 7.46 -19.29 -14.55
CA PHE A 382 7.68 -18.62 -13.27
C PHE A 382 8.92 -17.72 -13.35
N TYR A 383 8.74 -16.45 -12.99
CA TYR A 383 9.78 -15.43 -12.97
C TYR A 383 10.09 -15.00 -11.54
N VAL A 384 11.35 -14.65 -11.28
CA VAL A 384 11.72 -13.86 -10.10
C VAL A 384 12.52 -12.65 -10.53
N TYR A 385 12.01 -11.46 -10.24
CA TYR A 385 12.77 -10.21 -10.33
C TYR A 385 13.46 -9.94 -9.00
N GLY A 386 14.62 -9.28 -9.02
CA GLY A 386 15.11 -8.51 -7.89
C GLY A 386 14.74 -7.05 -8.07
N VAL A 387 14.39 -6.36 -6.99
CA VAL A 387 14.14 -4.92 -6.95
C VAL A 387 15.07 -4.30 -5.91
N SER A 388 15.74 -3.21 -6.27
CA SER A 388 16.73 -2.52 -5.43
C SER A 388 16.42 -1.03 -5.31
N ASP A 389 16.43 -0.51 -4.09
CA ASP A 389 16.48 0.93 -3.80
C ASP A 389 17.89 1.37 -3.34
N LEU A 390 18.88 0.46 -3.42
CA LEU A 390 20.24 0.75 -2.97
C LEU A 390 20.94 1.73 -3.92
N HIS A 391 21.79 2.59 -3.38
CA HIS A 391 22.55 3.57 -4.17
C HIS A 391 23.79 2.98 -4.85
N ARG A 392 24.09 1.70 -4.62
CA ARG A 392 25.23 0.99 -5.22
C ARG A 392 24.78 -0.40 -5.64
N ASP A 393 25.43 -0.91 -6.69
CA ASP A 393 25.26 -2.27 -7.15
C ASP A 393 25.48 -3.27 -5.99
N TYR A 394 24.61 -4.27 -5.89
CA TYR A 394 24.64 -5.27 -4.83
C TYR A 394 24.76 -6.68 -5.39
N LYS A 395 25.74 -7.44 -4.91
CA LYS A 395 25.96 -8.84 -5.31
C LYS A 395 25.19 -9.77 -4.37
N THR A 396 24.23 -10.50 -4.91
CA THR A 396 23.41 -11.44 -4.12
C THR A 396 23.26 -12.80 -4.84
N ARG A 397 22.68 -13.78 -4.13
CA ARG A 397 22.21 -15.05 -4.69
C ARG A 397 20.74 -15.22 -4.34
N LEU A 398 19.96 -15.68 -5.30
CA LEU A 398 18.59 -16.10 -5.08
C LEU A 398 18.57 -17.57 -4.66
N THR A 399 17.85 -17.88 -3.59
CA THR A 399 17.51 -19.25 -3.22
C THR A 399 16.00 -19.42 -3.34
N LEU A 400 15.57 -20.41 -4.13
CA LEU A 400 14.19 -20.84 -4.25
C LEU A 400 14.01 -22.20 -3.59
N ARG A 401 12.88 -22.41 -2.93
CA ARG A 401 12.49 -23.66 -2.29
C ARG A 401 11.03 -23.96 -2.57
N LEU A 402 10.72 -25.22 -2.86
CA LEU A 402 9.34 -25.69 -2.93
C LEU A 402 9.06 -26.59 -1.73
N HIS A 403 7.92 -26.38 -1.10
CA HIS A 403 7.46 -27.19 0.01
C HIS A 403 6.10 -27.79 -0.35
N THR A 404 5.87 -29.05 0.01
CA THR A 404 4.50 -29.55 0.09
C THR A 404 3.84 -28.98 1.33
N TRP A 405 2.54 -28.76 1.28
CA TRP A 405 1.80 -28.29 2.45
C TRP A 405 1.93 -29.19 3.68
N SER A 406 2.14 -30.50 3.45
CA SER A 406 2.33 -31.52 4.48
C SER A 406 3.71 -31.54 5.14
N SER A 407 4.70 -30.81 4.62
CA SER A 407 6.10 -30.90 5.08
C SER A 407 6.78 -29.55 5.21
N LEU A 408 7.31 -29.28 6.41
CA LEU A 408 8.19 -28.13 6.68
C LEU A 408 9.60 -28.30 6.07
N LYS A 409 9.94 -29.50 5.56
CA LYS A 409 11.18 -29.72 4.81
C LYS A 409 10.95 -29.37 3.33
N PRO A 410 11.83 -28.58 2.70
CA PRO A 410 11.74 -28.31 1.28
C PRO A 410 11.93 -29.60 0.48
N LEU A 411 11.12 -29.80 -0.55
CA LEU A 411 11.31 -30.89 -1.53
C LEU A 411 12.58 -30.68 -2.36
N CYS A 412 12.88 -29.42 -2.66
CA CYS A 412 14.00 -29.01 -3.46
C CYS A 412 14.47 -27.63 -3.03
N SER A 413 15.73 -27.32 -3.32
CA SER A 413 16.31 -25.99 -3.16
C SER A 413 17.12 -25.67 -4.41
N VAL A 414 16.76 -24.59 -5.11
CA VAL A 414 17.49 -24.08 -6.27
C VAL A 414 18.24 -22.84 -5.82
N VAL A 415 19.56 -22.86 -5.94
CA VAL A 415 20.40 -21.69 -5.64
C VAL A 415 20.99 -21.20 -6.95
N THR A 416 20.72 -19.94 -7.30
CA THR A 416 21.24 -19.36 -8.53
C THR A 416 22.73 -19.01 -8.39
N ALA A 417 23.38 -18.77 -9.53
CA ALA A 417 24.66 -18.09 -9.55
C ALA A 417 24.53 -16.69 -8.94
N ARG A 418 25.65 -16.10 -8.50
CA ARG A 418 25.64 -14.72 -8.02
C ARG A 418 25.21 -13.78 -9.15
N ALA A 419 24.24 -12.93 -8.85
CA ALA A 419 23.77 -11.86 -9.73
C ALA A 419 24.11 -10.50 -9.11
N VAL A 420 24.29 -9.50 -9.98
CA VAL A 420 24.47 -8.10 -9.59
C VAL A 420 23.12 -7.40 -9.75
N MET A 421 22.55 -6.95 -8.65
CA MET A 421 21.44 -6.01 -8.66
C MET A 421 22.00 -4.61 -8.87
N LYS A 422 21.57 -3.95 -9.95
CA LYS A 422 21.94 -2.55 -10.21
C LYS A 422 21.31 -1.61 -9.19
N ALA A 423 22.02 -0.53 -8.87
CA ALA A 423 21.54 0.51 -7.96
C ALA A 423 20.19 1.08 -8.45
N GLY A 424 19.17 1.11 -7.58
CA GLY A 424 17.86 1.68 -7.91
C GLY A 424 17.01 0.92 -8.94
N GLU A 425 17.48 -0.20 -9.49
CA GLU A 425 16.83 -0.88 -10.62
C GLU A 425 16.08 -2.17 -10.23
N ALA A 426 15.26 -2.66 -11.16
CA ALA A 426 14.66 -3.99 -11.12
C ALA A 426 15.12 -4.86 -12.31
N ALA A 427 15.38 -6.14 -12.08
CA ALA A 427 15.85 -7.05 -13.13
C ALA A 427 15.45 -8.51 -12.88
N ILE A 428 15.27 -9.28 -13.95
CA ILE A 428 15.02 -10.73 -13.88
C ILE A 428 16.26 -11.44 -13.30
N LEU A 429 16.05 -12.19 -12.22
CA LEU A 429 17.04 -13.08 -11.59
C LEU A 429 16.80 -14.55 -11.88
N TYR A 430 15.55 -14.91 -12.21
CA TYR A 430 15.15 -16.29 -12.47
C TYR A 430 14.02 -16.35 -13.49
N LYS A 431 14.05 -17.37 -14.35
CA LYS A 431 12.90 -17.79 -15.14
C LYS A 431 12.97 -19.30 -15.40
N GLU A 432 11.87 -20.02 -15.21
CA GLU A 432 11.77 -21.45 -15.53
C GLU A 432 10.30 -21.78 -15.87
N PRO A 433 10.02 -22.59 -16.90
CA PRO A 433 8.68 -23.11 -17.12
C PRO A 433 8.17 -23.85 -15.88
N VAL A 434 6.92 -23.59 -15.47
CA VAL A 434 6.33 -24.22 -14.29
C VAL A 434 6.37 -25.76 -14.36
N PRO A 435 6.08 -26.41 -15.50
CA PRO A 435 6.22 -27.86 -15.61
C PRO A 435 7.63 -28.38 -15.29
N ASP A 436 8.67 -27.64 -15.69
CA ASP A 436 10.07 -28.01 -15.44
C ASP A 436 10.45 -27.82 -13.96
N LEU A 437 10.02 -26.71 -13.36
CA LEU A 437 10.19 -26.45 -11.93
C LEU A 437 9.53 -27.54 -11.09
N LEU A 438 8.30 -27.94 -11.42
CA LEU A 438 7.58 -29.02 -10.75
C LEU A 438 8.25 -30.38 -10.96
N LYS A 439 8.76 -30.67 -12.17
CA LYS A 439 9.49 -31.90 -12.47
C LYS A 439 10.80 -32.02 -11.69
N ARG A 440 11.51 -30.89 -11.50
CA ARG A 440 12.72 -30.81 -10.67
C ARG A 440 12.42 -31.16 -9.22
N CYS A 441 11.27 -30.72 -8.71
CA CYS A 441 10.82 -30.91 -7.34
C CYS A 441 9.78 -32.03 -7.26
N ARG A 442 10.20 -33.28 -7.52
CA ARG A 442 9.29 -34.45 -7.60
C ARG A 442 8.32 -34.53 -6.41
N GLY A 443 7.07 -34.91 -6.70
CA GLY A 443 6.00 -34.98 -5.70
C GLY A 443 5.25 -33.66 -5.50
N CYS A 444 5.49 -32.69 -6.37
CA CYS A 444 4.91 -31.36 -6.32
C CYS A 444 3.91 -31.13 -7.47
N THR A 445 2.79 -30.49 -7.15
CA THR A 445 1.79 -30.00 -8.12
C THR A 445 1.44 -28.56 -7.76
N ARG A 446 0.73 -27.84 -8.64
CA ARG A 446 0.24 -26.48 -8.33
C ARG A 446 -0.55 -26.44 -7.02
N GLU A 447 -1.45 -27.39 -6.83
CA GLU A 447 -2.34 -27.43 -5.66
C GLU A 447 -1.68 -27.95 -4.38
N ARG A 448 -0.57 -28.70 -4.48
CA ARG A 448 0.05 -29.37 -3.32
C ARG A 448 1.25 -28.64 -2.74
N CYS A 449 1.73 -27.60 -3.43
CA CYS A 449 2.97 -26.94 -3.11
C CYS A 449 2.88 -25.42 -3.08
N VAL A 450 3.85 -24.84 -2.39
CA VAL A 450 4.12 -23.40 -2.39
C VAL A 450 5.58 -23.14 -2.68
N VAL A 451 5.86 -22.07 -3.43
CA VAL A 451 7.22 -21.59 -3.69
C VAL A 451 7.57 -20.55 -2.62
N SER A 452 8.73 -20.68 -2.01
CA SER A 452 9.35 -19.63 -1.20
C SER A 452 10.73 -19.29 -1.74
N PHE A 453 11.12 -18.03 -1.63
CA PHE A 453 12.39 -17.57 -2.16
C PHE A 453 12.91 -16.37 -1.39
N TYR A 454 14.24 -16.24 -1.34
CA TYR A 454 14.91 -15.16 -0.63
C TYR A 454 16.27 -14.84 -1.26
N LEU A 455 16.72 -13.60 -1.06
CA LEU A 455 18.04 -13.15 -1.46
C LEU A 455 19.02 -13.33 -0.29
N SER A 456 20.26 -13.69 -0.60
CA SER A 456 21.34 -13.72 0.38
C SER A 456 21.82 -12.30 0.65
N THR A 457 21.72 -11.83 1.89
CA THR A 457 22.16 -10.49 2.30
C THR A 457 23.15 -10.52 3.46
N HIS A 458 23.85 -9.41 3.64
CA HIS A 458 24.55 -9.11 4.88
C HIS A 458 23.53 -8.82 6.00
N ALA A 459 23.93 -9.02 7.26
CA ALA A 459 23.02 -8.97 8.41
C ALA A 459 22.37 -7.59 8.65
N ASP A 460 22.98 -6.53 8.12
CA ASP A 460 22.55 -5.13 8.22
C ASP A 460 21.56 -4.72 7.11
N LEU A 461 21.44 -5.49 6.02
CA LEU A 461 20.50 -5.20 4.93
C LEU A 461 19.22 -6.02 5.09
N PHE A 462 18.11 -5.31 5.36
CA PHE A 462 16.79 -5.92 5.41
C PHE A 462 16.31 -6.31 4.01
N SER A 463 16.21 -7.62 3.77
CA SER A 463 15.63 -8.24 2.57
C SER A 463 14.78 -9.43 3.00
N PRO A 464 13.45 -9.30 3.09
CA PRO A 464 12.60 -10.37 3.60
C PRO A 464 12.49 -11.54 2.61
N THR A 465 12.14 -12.71 3.14
CA THR A 465 11.66 -13.84 2.33
C THR A 465 10.39 -13.44 1.59
N ASN A 466 10.19 -13.98 0.40
CA ASN A 466 8.94 -13.86 -0.34
C ASN A 466 8.43 -15.24 -0.79
N TYR A 467 7.22 -15.30 -1.30
CA TYR A 467 6.55 -16.53 -1.69
C TYR A 467 5.65 -16.31 -2.90
N HIS A 468 5.31 -17.40 -3.56
CA HIS A 468 4.35 -17.45 -4.68
C HIS A 468 3.45 -18.68 -4.52
N PHE A 469 2.15 -18.46 -4.61
CA PHE A 469 1.15 -19.54 -4.62
C PHE A 469 0.93 -20.01 -6.05
N LEU A 470 1.09 -21.31 -6.28
CA LEU A 470 0.97 -21.91 -7.63
C LEU A 470 -0.50 -22.13 -8.06
N SER A 471 -1.43 -22.04 -7.11
CA SER A 471 -2.87 -22.10 -7.27
C SER A 471 -3.56 -21.32 -6.15
N SER A 472 -4.87 -21.09 -6.31
CA SER A 472 -5.75 -20.65 -5.23
C SER A 472 -5.65 -21.57 -4.01
N LEU A 473 -5.72 -21.00 -2.81
CA LEU A 473 -5.61 -21.75 -1.55
C LEU A 473 -6.89 -22.52 -1.21
N LYS A 474 -8.05 -22.10 -1.75
CA LYS A 474 -9.31 -22.86 -1.67
C LYS A 474 -9.25 -24.20 -2.40
N ASP A 475 -8.33 -24.33 -3.36
CA ASP A 475 -8.09 -25.52 -4.15
C ASP A 475 -6.83 -26.28 -3.67
N ALA A 476 -6.19 -25.83 -2.59
CA ALA A 476 -4.96 -26.44 -2.09
C ALA A 476 -5.22 -27.85 -1.52
N GLN A 477 -4.42 -28.81 -1.96
CA GLN A 477 -4.49 -30.20 -1.53
C GLN A 477 -3.38 -30.55 -0.54
N GLY A 478 -3.75 -31.15 0.59
CA GLY A 478 -2.80 -31.51 1.65
C GLY A 478 -2.43 -30.35 2.57
N LEU A 479 -3.14 -29.22 2.48
CA LEU A 479 -3.09 -28.14 3.46
C LEU A 479 -3.81 -28.59 4.73
N VAL A 480 -3.02 -29.10 5.68
CA VAL A 480 -3.52 -29.58 6.96
C VAL A 480 -3.60 -28.45 7.97
N LYS A 481 -4.57 -28.54 8.88
CA LYS A 481 -4.72 -27.59 9.97
C LYS A 481 -3.45 -27.53 10.83
N ALA A 482 -2.83 -26.36 10.92
CA ALA A 482 -1.65 -26.15 11.74
C ALA A 482 -2.03 -26.02 13.21
N ASN A 483 -1.33 -26.74 14.09
CA ASN A 483 -1.36 -26.50 15.53
C ASN A 483 -0.19 -25.58 15.88
N ILE A 484 -0.52 -24.32 16.19
CA ILE A 484 0.46 -23.29 16.53
C ILE A 484 0.45 -23.09 18.04
N THR A 485 1.58 -23.38 18.68
CA THR A 485 1.81 -23.10 20.11
C THR A 485 2.70 -21.88 20.25
N VAL A 486 2.40 -21.01 21.21
CA VAL A 486 3.15 -19.77 21.43
C VAL A 486 3.59 -19.66 22.87
N THR A 487 4.87 -19.31 23.08
CA THR A 487 5.42 -18.96 24.39
C THR A 487 5.73 -17.46 24.42
N ILE A 488 5.17 -16.76 25.41
CA ILE A 488 5.40 -15.32 25.59
C ILE A 488 6.42 -15.12 26.72
N SER A 489 7.45 -14.35 26.45
CA SER A 489 8.47 -13.94 27.42
C SER A 489 8.78 -12.45 27.29
N GLN A 490 9.36 -11.86 28.34
CA GLN A 490 9.77 -10.46 28.35
C GLN A 490 11.29 -10.36 28.23
N LYS A 491 11.78 -9.43 27.41
CA LYS A 491 13.20 -9.15 27.20
C LYS A 491 13.41 -7.63 27.18
N GLY A 492 13.75 -7.06 28.33
CA GLY A 492 13.78 -5.61 28.52
C GLY A 492 12.37 -5.03 28.36
N ASP A 493 12.25 -3.99 27.54
CA ASP A 493 10.98 -3.31 27.25
C ASP A 493 10.15 -3.99 26.16
N LEU A 494 10.67 -5.05 25.55
CA LEU A 494 10.01 -5.80 24.47
C LEU A 494 9.51 -7.16 24.97
N PHE A 495 8.54 -7.71 24.24
CA PHE A 495 8.05 -9.07 24.47
C PHE A 495 8.40 -9.97 23.29
N VAL A 496 8.87 -11.18 23.59
CA VAL A 496 9.20 -12.21 22.61
C VAL A 496 8.06 -13.22 22.54
N PHE A 497 7.57 -13.47 21.34
CA PHE A 497 6.59 -14.50 21.02
C PHE A 497 7.30 -15.60 20.25
N ASP A 498 7.57 -16.73 20.91
CA ASP A 498 8.18 -17.91 20.31
C ASP A 498 7.08 -18.86 19.82
N LEU A 499 6.88 -18.90 18.50
CA LEU A 499 5.91 -19.74 17.83
C LEU A 499 6.53 -21.09 17.46
N ARG A 500 5.72 -22.14 17.55
CA ARG A 500 6.01 -23.45 16.97
C ARG A 500 4.77 -23.97 16.26
N THR A 501 4.94 -24.42 15.02
CA THR A 501 3.86 -24.99 14.21
C THR A 501 4.06 -26.48 13.93
N SER A 502 2.98 -27.23 13.76
CA SER A 502 2.99 -28.64 13.33
C SER A 502 3.09 -28.82 11.82
N ALA A 503 2.66 -27.82 11.03
CA ALA A 503 2.59 -27.85 9.56
C ALA A 503 2.81 -26.45 8.98
N ILE A 504 2.91 -26.34 7.65
CA ILE A 504 2.96 -25.02 7.00
C ILE A 504 1.65 -24.29 7.29
N ALA A 505 1.75 -23.06 7.81
CA ALA A 505 0.60 -22.25 8.16
C ALA A 505 0.60 -20.96 7.32
N PRO A 506 -0.29 -20.84 6.32
CA PRO A 506 -0.50 -19.59 5.59
C PRO A 506 -1.15 -18.54 6.49
N PHE A 507 -0.66 -17.30 6.35
CA PHE A 507 -1.23 -16.09 6.96
C PHE A 507 -1.36 -16.15 8.49
N VAL A 508 -0.31 -16.58 9.19
CA VAL A 508 -0.31 -16.61 10.66
C VAL A 508 -0.53 -15.20 11.21
N TRP A 509 -1.65 -15.00 11.89
CA TRP A 509 -2.09 -13.73 12.47
C TRP A 509 -2.05 -13.79 14.00
N LEU A 510 -1.18 -12.95 14.57
CA LEU A 510 -1.06 -12.70 16.00
C LEU A 510 -1.90 -11.48 16.38
N ASP A 511 -2.75 -11.58 17.40
CA ASP A 511 -3.52 -10.45 17.91
C ASP A 511 -3.54 -10.45 19.44
N VAL A 512 -3.38 -9.27 20.05
CA VAL A 512 -3.42 -9.04 21.51
C VAL A 512 -4.52 -8.04 21.89
N GLY A 513 -5.58 -7.99 21.10
CA GLY A 513 -6.74 -7.16 21.32
C GLY A 513 -6.41 -5.67 21.18
N SER A 514 -6.75 -4.91 22.22
CA SER A 514 -6.63 -3.45 22.27
C SER A 514 -5.35 -2.97 22.94
N ILE A 515 -4.45 -3.88 23.33
CA ILE A 515 -3.15 -3.55 23.93
C ILE A 515 -2.34 -2.72 22.92
N PRO A 516 -2.02 -1.45 23.20
CA PRO A 516 -1.37 -0.57 22.23
C PRO A 516 0.04 -1.04 21.90
N GLY A 517 0.28 -1.35 20.64
CA GLY A 517 1.54 -1.83 20.14
C GLY A 517 1.38 -2.59 18.83
N ARG A 518 2.50 -3.10 18.32
CA ARG A 518 2.54 -3.87 17.07
C ARG A 518 3.60 -4.97 17.13
N PHE A 519 3.48 -5.97 16.27
CA PHE A 519 4.48 -7.03 16.14
C PHE A 519 5.65 -6.63 15.23
N SER A 520 6.76 -7.37 15.27
CA SER A 520 7.88 -7.21 14.33
C SER A 520 7.55 -7.70 12.92
N ASP A 521 6.65 -8.68 12.82
CA ASP A 521 6.14 -9.27 11.58
C ASP A 521 4.84 -10.01 11.89
N ASN A 522 3.90 -10.05 10.95
CA ASN A 522 2.59 -10.69 11.13
C ASN A 522 1.99 -11.06 9.76
N GLY A 523 0.95 -11.90 9.74
CA GLY A 523 0.28 -12.34 8.51
C GLY A 523 1.17 -13.17 7.56
N PHE A 524 2.31 -13.67 8.04
CA PHE A 524 3.30 -14.33 7.21
C PHE A 524 2.92 -15.78 6.86
N LEU A 525 3.46 -16.28 5.74
CA LEU A 525 3.51 -17.71 5.45
C LEU A 525 4.59 -18.38 6.33
N MET A 526 4.15 -19.18 7.31
CA MET A 526 5.06 -19.88 8.23
C MET A 526 5.46 -21.24 7.66
N ILE A 527 6.62 -21.28 6.99
CA ILE A 527 7.22 -22.51 6.46
C ILE A 527 8.23 -23.16 7.42
N GLU A 528 8.63 -22.45 8.47
CA GLU A 528 9.60 -22.92 9.46
C GLU A 528 8.90 -23.47 10.69
N LYS A 529 9.45 -24.53 11.28
CA LYS A 529 8.87 -25.17 12.48
C LYS A 529 8.79 -24.21 13.67
N ARG A 530 9.77 -23.31 13.79
CA ARG A 530 9.88 -22.34 14.88
C ARG A 530 10.10 -20.97 14.28
N ARG A 531 9.48 -19.96 14.89
CA ARG A 531 9.68 -18.57 14.53
C ARG A 531 9.52 -17.71 15.77
N SER A 532 10.40 -16.73 15.94
CA SER A 532 10.27 -15.75 17.01
C SER A 532 9.91 -14.39 16.41
N VAL A 533 8.94 -13.72 17.00
CA VAL A 533 8.57 -12.34 16.66
C VAL A 533 8.54 -11.50 17.93
N LEU A 534 8.80 -10.21 17.79
CA LEU A 534 8.78 -9.26 18.91
C LEU A 534 7.46 -8.50 18.91
N PHE A 535 7.00 -8.08 20.09
CA PHE A 535 5.95 -7.09 20.26
C PHE A 535 6.53 -5.82 20.86
N TYR A 536 6.20 -4.69 20.24
CA TYR A 536 6.66 -3.35 20.60
C TYR A 536 5.49 -2.61 21.25
N PRO A 537 5.46 -2.50 22.58
CA PRO A 537 4.40 -1.78 23.28
C PRO A 537 4.49 -0.27 23.04
N TRP A 538 3.36 0.39 22.81
CA TRP A 538 3.26 1.86 22.77
C TRP A 538 2.90 2.46 24.13
N LYS A 539 2.37 1.62 25.03
CA LYS A 539 2.11 1.94 26.43
C LYS A 539 2.58 0.78 27.29
N LEU A 540 2.85 1.05 28.57
CA LEU A 540 3.22 0.00 29.53
C LEU A 540 2.19 -1.14 29.50
N THR A 541 2.69 -2.37 29.40
CA THR A 541 1.90 -3.60 29.48
C THR A 541 2.72 -4.70 30.14
N SER A 542 2.08 -5.78 30.53
CA SER A 542 2.71 -6.94 31.16
C SER A 542 2.58 -8.20 30.32
N LYS A 543 3.46 -9.17 30.60
CA LYS A 543 3.36 -10.52 30.03
C LYS A 543 1.98 -11.14 30.29
N SER A 544 1.41 -10.92 31.48
CA SER A 544 0.11 -11.50 31.86
C SER A 544 -1.03 -10.93 31.02
N GLU A 545 -1.06 -9.61 30.80
CA GLU A 545 -2.07 -8.96 29.96
C GLU A 545 -2.00 -9.47 28.51
N LEU A 546 -0.78 -9.55 27.96
CA LEU A 546 -0.55 -10.10 26.63
C LEU A 546 -1.03 -11.55 26.55
N GLN A 547 -0.69 -12.40 27.53
CA GLN A 547 -1.13 -13.79 27.57
C GLN A 547 -2.65 -13.95 27.63
N GLN A 548 -3.35 -13.07 28.34
CA GLN A 548 -4.80 -13.11 28.47
C GLN A 548 -5.52 -12.66 27.20
N ALA A 549 -4.99 -11.65 26.51
CA ALA A 549 -5.59 -11.10 25.30
C ALA A 549 -5.15 -11.83 24.02
N PHE A 550 -4.10 -12.65 24.09
CA PHE A 550 -3.47 -13.24 22.91
C PHE A 550 -4.37 -14.24 22.19
N THR A 551 -4.41 -14.10 20.87
CA THR A 551 -4.97 -15.08 19.95
C THR A 551 -4.04 -15.28 18.76
N VAL A 552 -4.01 -16.52 18.25
CA VAL A 552 -3.35 -16.85 16.99
C VAL A 552 -4.35 -17.48 16.04
N THR A 553 -4.34 -17.04 14.79
CA THR A 553 -5.19 -17.55 13.71
C THR A 553 -4.33 -17.88 12.51
N SER A 554 -4.61 -18.98 11.83
CA SER A 554 -4.05 -19.34 10.52
C SER A 554 -5.18 -19.53 9.51
N LEU A 555 -4.87 -19.60 8.22
CA LEU A 555 -5.91 -19.74 7.18
C LEU A 555 -6.83 -20.96 7.41
N THR A 556 -6.29 -22.10 7.85
CA THR A 556 -7.08 -23.31 8.09
C THR A 556 -8.00 -23.21 9.32
N ASP A 557 -7.88 -22.16 10.12
CA ASP A 557 -8.79 -21.92 11.25
C ASP A 557 -10.12 -21.29 10.82
N THR A 558 -10.34 -20.98 9.54
CA THR A 558 -11.58 -20.35 9.07
C THR A 558 -12.62 -21.33 8.50
N TYR A 559 -12.22 -22.57 8.17
CA TYR A 559 -13.11 -23.58 7.56
C TYR A 559 -12.98 -24.99 8.17
#